data_AF-A0A7X3GFF6-F1
#
_entry.id   AF-A0A7X3GFF6-F1
#
_cell.length_a   1.000
_cell.length_b   1.000
_cell.length_c   1.000
_cell.angle_alpha   90.00
_cell.angle_beta   90.00
_cell.angle_gamma   90.00
#
_symmetry.space_group_name_H-M   'P 1'
#
loop_
_entity.id
_entity.type
_entity.pdbx_description
1 polymer ?
#
loop_
_entity_poly.entity_id
_entity_poly.type
_entity_poly.pdbx_seq_one_letter_code
_entity_poly.pdbx_strand_id
1 'polypeptide(L)'
;MGQAPWTAGTVYFIPSDGFEQAHTNQIYFDEWICKEPVSPKLMLAVDRRDFAYVRQVSVHSPNEPKFKSWLLYKFRTRTGAGLASERRF
;
A
#
# COMPACT_ATOMS: atom_id res chain seq x y z
N MET A 1 8.45 -15.83 -17.24
CA MET A 1 7.75 -16.58 -16.18
C MET A 1 7.40 -15.58 -15.08
N GLY A 2 6.12 -15.26 -14.93
CA GLY A 2 5.67 -14.16 -14.07
C GLY A 2 5.87 -14.49 -12.58
N GLN A 3 6.54 -13.61 -11.85
CA GLN A 3 6.67 -13.72 -10.40
C GLN A 3 5.27 -13.72 -9.78
N ALA A 4 4.96 -14.72 -8.95
CA ALA A 4 3.80 -14.66 -8.08
C ALA A 4 4.09 -13.58 -7.02
N PRO A 5 3.38 -12.44 -7.01
CA PRO A 5 3.74 -11.30 -6.17
C PRO A 5 3.34 -11.50 -4.69
N TRP A 6 2.75 -12.64 -4.38
CA TRP A 6 2.17 -12.94 -3.08
C TRP A 6 3.06 -13.87 -2.28
N THR A 7 3.23 -13.54 -1.01
CA THR A 7 3.90 -14.36 -0.01
C THR A 7 3.12 -14.30 1.30
N ALA A 8 3.31 -15.30 2.17
CA ALA A 8 2.87 -15.19 3.56
C ALA A 8 3.62 -14.04 4.25
N GLY A 9 2.94 -13.36 5.17
CA GLY A 9 3.48 -12.20 5.86
C GLY A 9 2.75 -11.91 7.17
N THR A 10 3.03 -10.73 7.73
CA THR A 10 2.44 -10.28 8.99
C THR A 10 1.96 -8.84 8.85
N VAL A 11 0.70 -8.59 9.20
CA VAL A 11 0.16 -7.24 9.40
C VAL A 11 0.43 -6.82 10.84
N TYR A 12 1.09 -5.68 11.00
CA TYR A 12 1.40 -5.08 12.29
C TYR A 12 0.39 -3.97 12.59
N PHE A 13 -0.20 -4.01 13.78
CA PHE A 13 -1.03 -2.93 14.29
C PHE A 13 -0.21 -2.12 15.27
N ILE A 14 -0.04 -0.85 14.96
CA ILE A 14 0.87 0.06 15.65
C ILE A 14 0.04 1.25 16.17
N PRO A 15 0.29 1.79 17.37
CA PRO A 15 -0.36 3.03 17.82
C PRO A 15 -0.09 4.18 16.85
N SER A 16 -1.12 4.99 16.61
CA SER A 16 -1.03 6.16 15.72
C SER A 16 -0.25 7.33 16.35
N ASP A 17 -0.10 7.33 17.67
CA ASP A 17 0.56 8.41 18.39
C ASP A 17 2.02 8.57 17.92
N GLY A 18 2.44 9.82 17.68
CA GLY A 18 3.80 10.14 17.21
C GLY A 18 4.02 9.98 15.69
N PHE A 19 3.04 9.48 14.94
CA PHE A 19 3.10 9.46 13.48
C PHE A 19 2.66 10.81 12.89
N GLU A 20 3.45 11.32 11.95
CA GLU A 20 3.15 12.49 11.12
C GLU A 20 3.13 12.09 9.65
N GLN A 21 2.28 12.73 8.84
CA GLN A 21 2.26 12.47 7.41
C GLN A 21 3.56 13.01 6.77
N ALA A 22 4.19 12.20 5.93
CA ALA A 22 5.44 12.53 5.26
C ALA A 22 5.21 13.61 4.19
N HIS A 23 5.33 14.88 4.57
CA HIS A 23 5.20 16.02 3.66
C HIS A 23 6.55 16.47 3.11
N THR A 24 7.27 15.62 2.39
CA THR A 24 8.54 16.03 1.78
C THR A 24 8.63 15.52 0.35
N ASN A 25 7.97 16.29 -0.54
CA ASN A 25 8.31 16.59 -1.94
C ASN A 25 7.05 16.73 -2.81
N GLN A 26 7.24 17.22 -4.04
CA GLN A 26 6.21 17.43 -5.07
C GLN A 26 5.38 16.16 -5.44
N ILE A 27 5.74 14.99 -4.89
CA ILE A 27 5.06 13.72 -5.07
C ILE A 27 4.47 13.31 -3.72
N TYR A 28 3.16 13.47 -3.58
CA TYR A 28 2.41 13.01 -2.41
C TYR A 28 2.29 11.49 -2.45
N PHE A 29 2.95 10.83 -1.51
CA PHE A 29 2.61 9.48 -1.09
C PHE A 29 1.87 9.60 0.25
N ASP A 30 0.86 8.76 0.47
CA ASP A 30 0.13 8.67 1.75
C ASP A 30 0.98 7.92 2.80
N GLU A 31 2.21 8.38 3.00
CA GLU A 31 3.20 7.79 3.90
C GLU A 31 3.15 8.51 5.26
N TRP A 32 3.29 7.72 6.33
CA TRP A 32 3.32 8.19 7.72
C TRP A 32 4.66 7.83 8.35
N ILE A 33 5.26 8.75 9.08
CA ILE A 33 6.59 8.60 9.69
C ILE A 33 6.47 8.84 11.19
N CYS A 34 7.11 7.99 12.00
CA CYS A 34 7.35 8.24 13.42
C CYS A 34 8.86 8.36 13.64
N LYS A 35 9.28 9.39 14.39
CA LYS A 35 10.70 9.65 14.69
C LYS A 35 11.21 8.87 15.91
N GLU A 36 10.30 8.26 16.65
CA GLU A 36 10.59 7.49 17.84
C GLU A 36 10.50 5.99 17.54
N PRO A 37 11.21 5.13 18.30
CA PRO A 37 11.05 3.69 18.19
C PRO A 37 9.61 3.27 18.49
N VAL A 38 9.03 2.43 17.64
CA VAL A 38 7.65 1.94 17.83
C VAL A 38 7.61 0.42 17.88
N SER A 39 6.75 -0.12 18.74
CA SER A 39 6.47 -1.55 18.86
C SER A 39 5.02 -1.87 18.48
N PRO A 40 4.77 -2.99 17.77
CA PRO A 40 3.41 -3.39 17.43
C PRO A 40 2.62 -3.79 18.68
N LYS A 41 1.35 -3.41 18.73
CA LYS A 41 0.38 -3.85 19.75
C LYS A 41 -0.23 -5.22 19.40
N LEU A 42 -0.29 -5.53 18.11
CA LEU A 42 -0.82 -6.79 17.59
C LEU A 42 -0.09 -7.16 16.31
N MET A 43 0.10 -8.46 16.11
CA MET A 43 0.67 -9.06 14.91
C MET A 43 -0.32 -10.09 14.38
N LEU A 44 -0.73 -9.95 13.13
CA LEU A 44 -1.63 -10.88 12.46
C LEU A 44 -0.89 -11.54 11.30
N ALA A 45 -0.72 -12.86 11.38
CA ALA A 45 -0.21 -13.63 10.25
C ALA A 45 -1.27 -13.64 9.12
N VAL A 46 -0.83 -13.38 7.89
CA VAL A 46 -1.70 -13.32 6.71
C VAL A 46 -1.11 -14.09 5.54
N ASP A 47 -2.00 -14.57 4.67
CA ASP A 47 -1.70 -15.19 3.39
C ASP A 47 -2.58 -14.55 2.29
N ARG A 48 -2.25 -14.81 1.02
CA ARG A 48 -2.97 -14.31 -0.16
C ARG A 48 -4.48 -14.60 -0.14
N ARG A 49 -4.90 -15.63 0.59
CA ARG A 49 -6.30 -16.07 0.70
C ARG A 49 -7.14 -15.13 1.59
N ASP A 50 -6.49 -14.35 2.44
CA ASP A 50 -7.16 -13.42 3.36
C ASP A 50 -7.57 -12.11 2.68
N PHE A 51 -7.14 -11.90 1.42
CA PHE A 51 -7.40 -10.67 0.66
C PHE A 51 -8.40 -10.91 -0.48
N ALA A 52 -9.53 -10.21 -0.45
CA ALA A 52 -10.57 -10.29 -1.48
C ALA A 52 -10.07 -9.92 -2.90
N TYR A 53 -9.08 -9.03 -2.98
CA TYR A 53 -8.56 -8.48 -4.24
C TYR A 53 -7.24 -9.12 -4.68
N VAL A 54 -7.04 -10.41 -4.40
CA VAL A 54 -5.78 -11.13 -4.71
C VAL A 54 -5.37 -11.09 -6.19
N ARG A 55 -6.31 -10.87 -7.11
CA ARG A 55 -6.05 -10.76 -8.57
C ARG A 55 -6.02 -9.33 -9.10
N GLN A 56 -6.27 -8.34 -8.25
CA GLN A 56 -6.36 -6.93 -8.63
C GLN A 56 -5.22 -6.12 -8.01
N VAL A 57 -3.99 -6.63 -8.16
CA VAL A 57 -2.78 -5.97 -7.66
C VAL A 57 -1.88 -5.52 -8.79
N SER A 58 -1.34 -4.31 -8.66
CA SER A 58 -0.32 -3.77 -9.55
C SER A 58 1.05 -3.93 -8.90
N VAL A 59 1.98 -4.57 -9.61
CA VAL A 59 3.37 -4.74 -9.17
C VAL A 59 4.22 -3.65 -9.83
N HIS A 60 5.10 -3.00 -9.06
CA HIS A 60 6.12 -2.09 -9.58
C HIS A 60 7.50 -2.71 -9.33
N SER A 61 8.48 -2.36 -10.18
CA SER A 61 9.85 -2.83 -10.00
C SER A 61 10.51 -2.04 -8.86
N PRO A 62 11.31 -2.68 -7.98
CA PRO A 62 12.05 -1.97 -6.93
C PRO A 62 13.06 -0.96 -7.48
N ASN A 63 13.50 -1.13 -8.74
CA ASN A 63 14.40 -0.20 -9.43
C ASN A 63 13.66 0.91 -10.21
N GLU A 64 12.33 1.01 -10.07
CA GLU A 64 11.56 2.02 -10.76
C GLU A 64 11.67 3.39 -10.06
N PRO A 65 12.03 4.47 -10.77
CA PRO A 65 12.06 5.80 -10.19
C PRO A 65 10.70 6.19 -9.60
N LYS A 66 10.67 6.72 -8.37
CA LYS A 66 9.45 7.07 -7.62
C LYS A 66 8.42 7.89 -8.44
N PHE A 67 8.91 8.84 -9.22
CA PHE A 67 8.10 9.65 -10.16
C PHE A 67 7.37 8.79 -11.20
N LYS A 68 8.05 7.81 -11.77
CA LYS A 68 7.49 6.93 -12.79
C LYS A 68 6.46 5.99 -12.17
N SER A 69 6.75 5.44 -11.00
CA SER A 69 5.79 4.64 -10.22
C SER A 69 4.52 5.43 -9.90
N TRP A 70 4.64 6.70 -9.50
CA TRP A 70 3.50 7.57 -9.21
C TRP A 70 2.65 7.88 -10.45
N LEU A 71 3.28 8.22 -11.58
CA LEU A 71 2.57 8.45 -12.85
C LEU A 71 1.83 7.19 -13.31
N LEU A 72 2.51 6.04 -13.28
CA LEU A 72 1.93 4.76 -13.66
C LEU A 72 0.81 4.35 -12.69
N TYR A 73 0.96 4.59 -11.39
CA TYR A 73 -0.10 4.37 -10.41
C TYR A 73 -1.35 5.17 -10.77
N LYS A 74 -1.22 6.49 -11.00
CA LYS A 74 -2.35 7.33 -11.40
C LYS A 74 -2.99 6.87 -12.71
N PHE A 75 -2.20 6.43 -13.68
CA PHE A 75 -2.74 5.90 -14.93
C PHE A 75 -3.49 4.59 -14.71
N ARG A 76 -2.91 3.65 -13.94
CA ARG A 76 -3.49 2.33 -13.64
C ARG A 76 -4.78 2.43 -12.82
N THR A 77 -4.88 3.39 -11.89
CA THR A 77 -6.07 3.57 -11.06
C THR A 77 -7.15 4.43 -11.70
N ARG A 78 -6.83 5.28 -12.69
CA ARG A 78 -7.84 6.07 -13.44
C ARG A 78 -8.85 5.20 -14.19
N THR A 79 -8.46 4.03 -14.67
CA THR A 79 -9.35 3.10 -15.39
C THR A 79 -10.20 2.22 -14.46
N GLY A 80 -9.86 2.14 -13.17
CA GLY A 80 -10.63 1.40 -12.15
C GLY A 80 -11.80 2.17 -11.56
N ALA A 81 -11.94 3.47 -11.86
CA ALA A 81 -13.00 4.34 -11.35
C ALA A 81 -14.42 3.99 -11.88
N GLY A 82 -14.54 3.00 -12.78
CA GLY A 82 -15.85 2.48 -13.23
C GLY A 82 -16.52 1.50 -12.25
N LEU A 83 -15.83 1.03 -11.19
CA LEU A 83 -16.38 0.05 -10.25
C LEU A 83 -16.51 0.57 -8.81
N ALA A 84 -16.08 1.80 -8.52
CA ALA A 84 -16.21 2.42 -7.19
C ALA A 84 -17.55 3.18 -7.02
N SER A 85 -18.60 2.78 -7.74
CA SER A 85 -19.96 3.32 -7.61
C SER A 85 -20.79 2.64 -6.52
N GLU A 86 -20.28 1.63 -5.82
CA GLU A 86 -20.95 1.07 -4.65
C GLU A 86 -20.31 1.58 -3.36
N ARG A 87 -20.72 2.81 -3.03
CA ARG A 87 -20.70 3.33 -1.66
C ARG A 87 -21.74 2.60 -0.82
N ARG A 88 -21.30 2.07 0.31
CA ARG A 88 -21.91 2.09 1.67
C ARG A 88 -21.51 0.79 2.36
N PHE A 89 -20.68 0.89 3.40
CA PHE A 89 -21.02 0.59 4.78
C PHE A 89 -20.02 1.32 5.68
#